data_AF-A0A7X9QA82-F1
#
_entry.id   AF-A0A7X9QA82-F1
#
_cell.length_a   1.000
_cell.length_b   1.000
_cell.length_c   1.000
_cell.angle_alpha   90.00
_cell.angle_beta   90.00
_cell.angle_gamma   90.00
#
_symmetry.space_group_name_H-M   'P 1'
#
loop_
_entity.id
_entity.type
_entity.pdbx_description
1 polymer ?
#
loop_
_entity_poly.entity_id
_entity_poly.type
_entity_poly.pdbx_seq_one_letter_code
_entity_poly.pdbx_strand_id
1 'polypeptide(L)' 'LEDYKATCPFIEEDVYNAISIETCVNRRNTIGGPSVEAVEQAIKAGESFLKSI' A
#
# COMPACT_ATOMS: atom_id res chain seq x y z
N LEU A 1 -19.34 9.69 10.70
CA LEU A 1 -18.99 10.50 9.51
C LEU A 1 -19.31 11.99 9.71
N GLU A 2 -20.40 12.33 10.40
CA GLU A 2 -20.79 13.72 10.68
C GLU A 2 -19.68 14.55 11.35
N ASP A 3 -19.02 14.02 12.38
CA ASP A 3 -17.90 14.71 13.05
C ASP A 3 -16.71 14.99 12.10
N TYR A 4 -16.44 14.05 11.18
CA TYR A 4 -15.40 14.24 10.16
C TYR A 4 -15.81 15.29 9.13
N LYS A 5 -17.08 15.28 8.68
CA LYS A 5 -17.63 16.27 7.76
C LYS A 5 -17.72 17.67 8.36
N ALA A 6 -17.91 17.79 9.67
CA ALA A 6 -17.86 19.05 10.39
C ALA A 6 -16.48 19.72 10.31
N THR A 7 -15.41 18.92 10.20
CA THR A 7 -14.04 19.42 10.03
C THR A 7 -13.66 19.60 8.56
N CYS A 8 -14.06 18.67 7.69
CA CYS A 8 -13.78 18.73 6.26
C CYS A 8 -14.94 18.11 5.46
N PRO A 9 -15.66 18.90 4.63
CA PRO A 9 -16.85 18.44 3.93
C PRO A 9 -16.56 17.41 2.83
N PHE A 10 -15.28 17.22 2.45
CA PHE A 10 -14.86 16.25 1.44
C PHE A 10 -14.58 14.85 2.00
N ILE A 11 -14.66 14.66 3.33
CA ILE A 11 -14.49 13.33 3.94
C ILE A 11 -15.78 12.53 3.74
N GLU A 12 -15.71 11.50 2.90
CA GLU A 12 -16.80 10.59 2.59
C GLU A 12 -16.54 9.18 3.16
N GLU A 13 -17.45 8.23 2.94
CA GLU A 13 -17.33 6.86 3.45
C GLU A 13 -16.07 6.12 2.93
N ASP A 14 -15.54 6.54 1.77
CA ASP A 14 -14.33 5.99 1.16
C ASP A 14 -13.07 6.19 2.02
N VAL A 15 -13.11 7.13 2.99
CA VAL A 15 -12.01 7.37 3.94
C VAL A 15 -11.63 6.10 4.70
N TYR A 16 -12.61 5.28 5.10
CA TYR A 16 -12.36 4.06 5.86
C TYR A 16 -11.56 3.04 5.05
N ASN A 17 -11.85 2.95 3.74
CA ASN A 17 -11.06 2.15 2.84
C ASN A 17 -9.67 2.77 2.64
N ALA A 18 -9.61 4.08 2.38
CA ALA A 18 -8.36 4.80 2.11
C ALA A 18 -7.33 4.71 3.25
N ILE A 19 -7.78 4.68 4.51
CA ILE A 19 -6.92 4.59 5.70
C ILE A 19 -6.75 3.17 6.24
N SER A 20 -7.39 2.17 5.64
CA SER A 20 -7.23 0.77 6.04
C SER A 20 -5.76 0.35 5.98
N ILE A 21 -5.35 -0.55 6.88
CA ILE A 21 -3.97 -1.07 6.89
C ILE A 21 -3.62 -1.73 5.56
N GLU A 22 -4.57 -2.48 4.99
CA GLU A 22 -4.42 -3.10 3.69
C GLU A 22 -4.14 -2.07 2.59
N THR A 23 -4.95 -1.02 2.48
CA THR A 23 -4.71 0.06 1.50
C THR A 23 -3.41 0.81 1.78
N CYS A 24 -3.08 1.04 3.05
CA CYS A 24 -1.83 1.70 3.45
C CYS A 24 -0.59 0.91 3.02
N VAL A 25 -0.60 -0.41 3.16
CA VAL A 25 0.51 -1.28 2.73
C VAL A 25 0.57 -1.35 1.20
N ASN A 26 -0.56 -1.63 0.55
CA ASN A 26 -0.60 -1.83 -0.90
C ASN A 26 -0.30 -0.56 -1.69
N ARG A 27 -0.63 0.63 -1.18
CA ARG A 27 -0.27 1.89 -1.84
C ARG A 27 1.22 2.21 -1.78
N ARG A 28 2.00 1.61 -0.88
CA ARG A 28 3.45 1.81 -0.81
C ARG A 28 4.15 0.87 -1.82
N ASN A 29 3.83 1.07 -3.10
CA ASN A 29 4.24 0.25 -4.23
C ASN A 29 5.43 0.83 -5.01
N THR A 30 6.24 1.67 -4.37
CA THR A 30 7.52 2.10 -4.94
C THR A 30 8.54 0.96 -4.85
N ILE A 31 9.62 1.02 -5.62
CA ILE A 31 10.74 0.07 -5.49
C ILE A 31 11.23 0.03 -4.03
N GLY A 32 11.31 -1.17 -3.45
CA GLY A 32 11.67 -1.38 -2.04
C GLY A 32 10.52 -1.11 -1.04
N GLY A 33 9.32 -0.84 -1.53
CA GLY A 33 8.12 -0.67 -0.71
C GLY A 33 7.56 -1.99 -0.17
N PRO A 34 6.68 -1.94 0.85
CA PRO A 34 6.07 -3.11 1.49
C PRO A 34 4.81 -3.65 0.79
N SER A 35 4.39 -3.10 -0.36
CA SER A 35 3.25 -3.67 -1.10
C SER A 35 3.54 -5.12 -1.51
N VAL A 36 2.49 -5.92 -1.65
CA VAL A 36 2.62 -7.32 -2.11
C VAL A 36 3.41 -7.37 -3.42
N GLU A 37 3.04 -6.51 -4.38
CA GLU A 37 3.71 -6.45 -5.68
C GLU A 37 5.21 -6.09 -5.55
N ALA A 38 5.57 -5.08 -4.75
CA ALA A 38 6.97 -4.67 -4.59
C ALA A 38 7.79 -5.76 -3.88
N VAL A 39 7.20 -6.46 -2.91
CA VAL A 39 7.85 -7.58 -2.20
C VAL A 39 8.02 -8.78 -3.14
N GLU A 40 7.03 -9.12 -3.95
CA GLU A 40 7.14 -10.17 -4.97
C GLU A 40 8.24 -9.88 -5.99
N GLN A 41 8.35 -8.62 -6.45
CA GLN A 41 9.43 -8.19 -7.33
C GLN A 41 10.81 -8.37 -6.65
N ALA A 42 10.93 -7.99 -5.37
CA ALA A 42 12.17 -8.15 -4.61
C ALA A 42 12.56 -9.63 -4.43
N ILE A 43 11.59 -10.49 -4.12
CA ILE A 43 11.81 -11.94 -4.00
C ILE A 43 12.29 -12.50 -5.33
N LYS A 44 11.60 -12.19 -6.44
CA LYS A 44 11.98 -12.66 -7.78
C LYS A 44 13.37 -12.20 -8.19
N ALA A 45 13.75 -10.96 -7.86
CA ALA A 45 15.09 -10.45 -8.10
C ALA A 45 16.14 -11.25 -7.29
N GLY A 46 15.84 -11.53 -6.01
CA GLY A 46 16.67 -12.37 -5.15
C GLY A 46 16.85 -13.79 -5.69
N GLU A 47 15.76 -14.44 -6.12
CA GLU A 47 15.83 -15.75 -6.76
C GLU A 47 16.67 -15.75 -8.04
N SER A 48 16.52 -14.72 -8.86
CA SER A 48 17.27 -14.58 -10.12
C SER A 48 18.76 -14.40 -9.85
N PHE A 49 19.11 -13.62 -8.83
CA PHE A 49 20.49 -13.46 -8.38
C PHE A 49 21.08 -14.79 -7.89
N LEU A 50 20.36 -15.52 -7.03
CA LEU A 50 20.82 -16.82 -6.52
C LEU A 50 21.01 -17.86 -7.62
N LYS A 51 20.20 -17.83 -8.69
CA LYS A 51 20.36 -18.72 -9.86
C LYS A 51 21.55 -18.34 -10.76
N SER A 52 22.06 -17.12 -10.62
CA SER A 52 23.16 -16.59 -11.45
C SER A 52 24.55 -16.79 -10.85
N ILE A 53 24.62 -17.36 -9.64
CA ILE A 53 25.84 -17.74 -8.92
C ILE A 53 26.02 -19.26 -9.05
#